data_AF-A0A0S2K7R6-F1
#
_entry.id   AF-A0A0S2K7R6-F1
#
_cell.length_a   1.000
_cell.length_b   1.000
_cell.length_c   1.000
_cell.angle_alpha   90.00
_cell.angle_beta   90.00
_cell.angle_gamma   90.00
#
_symmetry.space_group_name_H-M   'P 1'
#
loop_
_entity.id
_entity.type
_entity.pdbx_description
1 polymer ?
#
loop_
_entity_poly.entity_id
_entity_poly.type
_entity_poly.pdbx_seq_one_letter_code
_entity_poly.pdbx_strand_id
1 'polypeptide(L)'
;MFVFLLFVFSQFSLSTQLVYAQADFIGLSKLNESQKTKVKSWINYGLEATQKTLGPLKQKAVPIYLEPQYFAFEAVPWAEVIRGSQDGVELQFSRYASLKQLKNDWTLYHELAHLYHPLLNYKDFWISEGLATFLQNQIMKDSGVITHENMMMRIKAGLERGKANTYRLSYLKDARLSSVASNMWQLNAQQRVYWSGVAFFIEAQYKLKQQNAQFNSIVELINAYQACCKMSQQQSGKDFLRSLDKLSKTAIFTNLYFKYSVLKEFPVISKQQLNQI
;
A
#
# COMPACT_ATOMS: atom_id res chain seq x y z
N MET A 1 55.65 22.35 -32.93
CA MET A 1 55.57 21.20 -32.01
C MET A 1 54.52 21.53 -30.96
N PHE A 2 53.29 21.03 -31.11
CA PHE A 2 52.25 21.11 -30.09
C PHE A 2 51.48 19.79 -30.11
N VAL A 3 51.69 18.98 -29.08
CA VAL A 3 51.01 17.70 -28.86
C VAL A 3 49.77 17.99 -28.04
N PHE A 4 48.59 17.83 -28.64
CA PHE A 4 47.32 17.87 -27.91
C PHE A 4 47.06 16.48 -27.31
N LEU A 5 47.20 16.36 -25.99
CA LEU A 5 46.78 15.20 -25.22
C LEU A 5 45.27 15.32 -24.95
N LEU A 6 44.47 14.52 -25.67
CA LEU A 6 43.05 14.31 -25.40
C LEU A 6 42.91 13.39 -24.18
N PHE A 7 42.56 13.95 -23.02
CA PHE A 7 42.12 13.19 -21.86
C PHE A 7 40.67 12.75 -22.06
N VAL A 8 40.47 11.46 -22.35
CA VAL A 8 39.15 10.83 -22.32
C VAL A 8 38.80 10.55 -20.86
N PHE A 9 37.93 11.38 -20.28
CA PHE A 9 37.31 11.07 -18.98
C PHE A 9 36.24 9.99 -19.19
N SER A 10 36.55 8.74 -18.83
CA SER A 10 35.54 7.69 -18.74
C SER A 10 34.63 7.99 -17.55
N GLN A 11 33.37 8.35 -17.82
CA GLN A 11 32.34 8.38 -16.78
C GLN A 11 32.02 6.95 -16.36
N PHE A 12 32.64 6.48 -15.27
CA PHE A 12 32.18 5.28 -14.58
C PHE A 12 30.86 5.60 -13.90
N SER A 13 29.74 5.21 -14.52
CA SER A 13 28.45 5.15 -13.84
C SER A 13 28.53 4.04 -12.79
N LEU A 14 28.69 4.41 -11.53
CA LEU A 14 28.46 3.51 -10.39
C LEU A 14 27.01 3.05 -10.45
N SER A 15 26.77 1.82 -10.90
CA SER A 15 25.47 1.17 -10.75
C SER A 15 25.23 0.96 -9.26
N THR A 16 24.43 1.81 -8.64
CA THR A 16 23.95 1.56 -7.27
C THR A 16 23.12 0.29 -7.31
N GLN A 17 23.68 -0.80 -6.78
CA GLN A 17 22.97 -2.06 -6.67
C GLN A 17 21.77 -1.85 -5.73
N LEU A 18 20.55 -2.08 -6.24
CA LEU A 18 19.34 -1.97 -5.44
C LEU A 18 19.41 -3.01 -4.31
N VAL A 19 19.48 -2.54 -3.07
CA VAL A 19 19.46 -3.40 -1.89
C VAL A 19 18.01 -3.59 -1.46
N TYR A 20 17.46 -4.75 -1.76
CA TYR A 20 16.12 -5.11 -1.30
C TYR A 20 16.12 -5.56 0.16
N ALA A 21 15.10 -5.10 0.88
CA ALA A 21 14.84 -5.53 2.24
C ALA A 21 14.60 -7.04 2.29
N GLN A 22 15.15 -7.67 3.33
CA GLN A 22 15.00 -9.10 3.59
C GLN A 22 14.02 -9.33 4.73
N ALA A 23 13.31 -10.46 4.70
CA ALA A 23 12.45 -10.85 5.82
C ALA A 23 13.32 -11.35 7.00
N ASP A 24 13.10 -10.76 8.17
CA ASP A 24 13.66 -11.23 9.44
C ASP A 24 12.57 -12.01 10.20
N PHE A 25 12.68 -13.33 10.18
CA PHE A 25 11.60 -14.22 10.62
C PHE A 25 11.63 -14.46 12.13
N ILE A 26 10.54 -14.09 12.80
CA ILE A 26 10.33 -14.25 14.24
C ILE A 26 9.23 -15.31 14.46
N GLY A 27 9.48 -16.27 15.34
CA GLY A 27 8.49 -17.32 15.68
C GLY A 27 8.54 -18.60 14.83
N LEU A 28 9.58 -18.81 14.01
CA LEU A 28 9.74 -20.03 13.20
C LEU A 28 9.75 -21.34 14.00
N SER A 29 10.13 -21.30 15.28
CA SER A 29 10.15 -22.48 16.16
C SER A 29 8.78 -23.12 16.36
N LYS A 30 7.68 -22.39 16.10
CA LYS A 30 6.29 -22.88 16.15
C LYS A 30 5.92 -23.81 14.97
N LEU A 31 6.80 -23.99 13.99
CA LEU A 31 6.56 -24.70 12.73
C LEU A 31 7.49 -25.90 12.55
N ASN A 32 7.04 -26.92 11.83
CA ASN A 32 7.93 -27.99 11.34
C ASN A 32 8.70 -27.57 10.07
N GLU A 33 9.71 -28.34 9.62
CA GLU A 33 10.59 -27.95 8.50
C GLU A 33 9.86 -27.72 7.17
N SER A 34 8.87 -28.55 6.85
CA SER A 34 8.04 -28.38 5.65
C SER A 34 7.24 -27.07 5.72
N GLN A 35 6.64 -26.79 6.87
CA GLN A 35 5.93 -25.53 7.12
C GLN A 35 6.86 -24.32 7.07
N LYS A 36 8.06 -24.39 7.67
CA LYS A 36 9.07 -23.31 7.61
C LYS A 36 9.43 -22.99 6.16
N THR A 37 9.69 -24.03 5.35
CA THR A 37 10.03 -23.86 3.93
C THR A 37 8.88 -23.20 3.16
N LYS A 38 7.64 -23.67 3.36
CA LYS A 38 6.44 -23.09 2.75
C LYS A 38 6.25 -21.63 3.14
N VAL A 39 6.32 -21.31 4.43
CA VAL A 39 6.08 -19.95 4.96
C VAL A 39 7.16 -18.98 4.51
N LYS A 40 8.43 -19.39 4.53
CA LYS A 40 9.54 -18.59 3.97
C LYS A 40 9.33 -18.31 2.48
N SER A 41 8.96 -19.33 1.70
CA SER A 41 8.68 -19.17 0.27
C SER A 41 7.53 -18.21 -0.01
N TRP A 42 6.45 -18.30 0.77
CA TRP A 42 5.31 -17.39 0.68
C TRP A 42 5.70 -15.93 0.97
N ILE A 43 6.36 -15.70 2.10
CA ILE A 43 6.66 -14.35 2.58
C ILE A 43 7.75 -13.68 1.74
N ASN A 44 8.80 -14.43 1.38
CA ASN A 44 9.83 -13.91 0.48
C ASN A 44 9.25 -13.55 -0.89
N TYR A 45 8.34 -14.38 -1.43
CA TYR A 45 7.65 -14.05 -2.68
C TYR A 45 6.82 -12.76 -2.56
N GLY A 46 6.06 -12.60 -1.48
CA GLY A 46 5.26 -11.38 -1.26
C GLY A 46 6.11 -10.12 -1.08
N LEU A 47 7.20 -10.22 -0.31
CA LEU A 47 8.14 -9.12 -0.10
C LEU A 47 8.89 -8.74 -1.38
N GLU A 48 9.32 -9.73 -2.17
CA GLU A 48 9.95 -9.51 -3.46
C GLU A 48 8.97 -8.88 -4.47
N ALA A 49 7.75 -9.39 -4.56
CA ALA A 49 6.69 -8.84 -5.41
C ALA A 49 6.41 -7.37 -5.07
N THR A 50 6.29 -7.06 -3.78
CA THR A 50 6.07 -5.69 -3.31
C THR A 50 7.22 -4.78 -3.71
N GLN A 51 8.47 -5.17 -3.47
CA GLN A 51 9.62 -4.30 -3.77
C GLN A 51 9.93 -4.17 -5.27
N LYS A 52 9.60 -5.19 -6.07
CA LYS A 52 9.63 -5.09 -7.54
C LYS A 52 8.61 -4.08 -8.07
N THR A 53 7.44 -4.02 -7.43
CA THR A 53 6.34 -3.14 -7.85
C THR A 53 6.54 -1.71 -7.34
N LEU A 54 6.85 -1.54 -6.06
CA LEU A 54 6.86 -0.25 -5.37
C LEU A 54 8.26 0.36 -5.17
N GLY A 55 9.31 -0.35 -5.58
CA GLY A 55 10.70 0.00 -5.28
C GLY A 55 11.17 -0.55 -3.92
N PRO A 56 12.46 -0.40 -3.59
CA PRO A 56 13.00 -0.91 -2.33
C PRO A 56 12.44 -0.13 -1.13
N LEU A 57 12.27 -0.84 0.00
CA LEU A 57 11.99 -0.19 1.27
C LEU A 57 13.22 0.59 1.77
N LYS A 58 12.99 1.68 2.50
CA LYS A 58 14.06 2.43 3.16
C LYS A 58 14.81 1.61 4.23
N GLN A 59 14.13 0.65 4.86
CA GLN A 59 14.72 -0.29 5.82
C GLN A 59 15.30 -1.51 5.10
N LYS A 60 16.40 -2.08 5.64
CA LYS A 60 17.10 -3.24 5.05
C LYS A 60 16.53 -4.60 5.45
N ALA A 61 15.78 -4.65 6.54
CA ALA A 61 15.13 -5.85 7.02
C ALA A 61 13.69 -5.52 7.41
N VAL A 62 12.79 -6.49 7.28
CA VAL A 62 11.39 -6.40 7.72
C VAL A 62 11.18 -7.47 8.79
N PRO A 63 10.96 -7.10 10.06
CA PRO A 63 10.55 -8.06 11.09
C PRO A 63 9.22 -8.70 10.71
N ILE A 64 9.18 -10.03 10.66
CA ILE A 64 7.98 -10.81 10.32
C ILE A 64 7.63 -11.73 11.49
N TYR A 65 6.57 -11.39 12.23
CA TYR A 65 6.08 -12.16 13.37
C TYR A 65 5.09 -13.23 12.90
N LEU A 66 5.42 -14.50 13.15
CA LEU A 66 4.65 -15.64 12.67
C LEU A 66 3.76 -16.22 13.77
N GLU A 67 2.44 -16.16 13.55
CA GLU A 67 1.42 -16.67 14.47
C GLU A 67 0.56 -17.76 13.79
N PRO A 68 1.04 -19.01 13.70
CA PRO A 68 0.35 -20.08 12.98
C PRO A 68 -0.92 -20.56 13.68
N GLN A 69 -2.05 -20.41 13.00
CA GLN A 69 -3.38 -20.80 13.49
C GLN A 69 -3.69 -22.28 13.19
N TYR A 70 -4.24 -23.00 14.17
CA TYR A 70 -4.76 -24.36 13.98
C TYR A 70 -6.13 -24.36 13.30
N PHE A 71 -7.01 -23.45 13.73
CA PHE A 71 -8.36 -23.30 13.20
C PHE A 71 -8.48 -21.93 12.54
N ALA A 72 -8.60 -21.92 11.23
CA ALA A 72 -8.78 -20.70 10.43
C ALA A 72 -9.59 -21.04 9.18
N PHE A 73 -10.56 -20.19 8.85
CA PHE A 73 -11.40 -20.33 7.66
C PHE A 73 -10.79 -19.71 6.40
N GLU A 74 -9.81 -18.84 6.59
CA GLU A 74 -9.06 -18.16 5.53
C GLU A 74 -7.58 -18.54 5.59
N ALA A 75 -6.84 -18.29 4.51
CA ALA A 75 -5.42 -18.58 4.47
C ALA A 75 -4.64 -17.66 5.42
N VAL A 76 -5.02 -16.37 5.46
CA VAL A 76 -4.46 -15.36 6.37
C VAL A 76 -5.62 -14.59 7.03
N PRO A 77 -6.23 -15.14 8.12
CA PRO A 77 -7.39 -14.53 8.76
C PRO A 77 -7.13 -13.15 9.38
N TRP A 78 -5.88 -12.86 9.74
CA TRP A 78 -5.50 -11.58 10.33
C TRP A 78 -4.03 -11.27 10.08
N ALA A 79 -3.74 -9.99 9.92
CA ALA A 79 -2.40 -9.45 9.94
C ALA A 79 -2.45 -7.99 10.38
N GLU A 80 -1.32 -7.48 10.82
CA GLU A 80 -1.17 -6.05 11.13
C GLU A 80 0.27 -5.58 11.00
N VAL A 81 0.45 -4.28 10.74
CA VAL A 81 1.75 -3.65 10.78
C VAL A 81 2.18 -3.32 12.20
N ILE A 82 3.38 -3.75 12.56
CA ILE A 82 4.05 -3.38 13.81
C ILE A 82 4.97 -2.20 13.54
N ARG A 83 4.66 -1.02 14.06
CA ARG A 83 5.47 0.20 13.85
C ARG A 83 6.62 0.28 14.86
N GLY A 84 7.80 0.67 14.41
CA GLY A 84 8.98 0.72 15.27
C GLY A 84 10.19 1.40 14.62
N SER A 85 11.40 1.10 15.12
CA SER A 85 12.65 1.51 14.47
C SER A 85 12.78 0.89 13.07
N GLN A 86 12.23 -0.32 12.90
CA GLN A 86 11.90 -0.95 11.62
C GLN A 86 10.41 -1.28 11.65
N ASP A 87 9.69 -0.96 10.58
CA ASP A 87 8.29 -1.35 10.46
C ASP A 87 8.24 -2.86 10.14
N GLY A 88 7.46 -3.62 10.89
CA GLY A 88 7.30 -5.07 10.74
C GLY A 88 5.87 -5.46 10.41
N VAL A 89 5.64 -6.75 10.22
CA VAL A 89 4.31 -7.32 9.96
C VAL A 89 4.11 -8.53 10.87
N GLU A 90 2.99 -8.57 11.59
CA GLU A 90 2.49 -9.78 12.22
C GLU A 90 1.53 -10.50 11.27
N LEU A 91 1.70 -11.81 11.12
CA LEU A 91 0.89 -12.65 10.24
C LEU A 91 0.28 -13.79 11.05
N GLN A 92 -1.05 -13.79 11.15
CA GLN A 92 -1.81 -14.94 11.60
C GLN A 92 -2.29 -15.72 10.38
N PHE A 93 -1.84 -16.97 10.23
CA PHE A 93 -2.09 -17.75 9.01
C PHE A 93 -2.45 -19.20 9.32
N SER A 94 -3.26 -19.79 8.44
CA SER A 94 -3.62 -21.20 8.54
C SER A 94 -2.42 -22.10 8.26
N ARG A 95 -2.06 -22.96 9.23
CA ARG A 95 -0.99 -23.95 9.06
C ARG A 95 -1.25 -24.93 7.90
N TYR A 96 -2.53 -25.15 7.60
CA TYR A 96 -3.00 -26.12 6.60
C TYR A 96 -3.22 -25.49 5.21
N ALA A 97 -3.17 -24.17 5.08
CA ALA A 97 -3.23 -23.52 3.77
C ALA A 97 -2.04 -23.96 2.91
N SER A 98 -2.31 -24.30 1.65
CA SER A 98 -1.29 -24.54 0.64
C SER A 98 -0.50 -23.27 0.34
N LEU A 99 0.71 -23.42 -0.21
CA LEU A 99 1.52 -22.28 -0.66
C LEU A 99 0.74 -21.39 -1.65
N LYS A 100 -0.04 -22.00 -2.56
CA LYS A 100 -0.86 -21.27 -3.53
C LYS A 100 -1.96 -20.47 -2.84
N GLN A 101 -2.65 -21.04 -1.85
CA GLN A 101 -3.67 -20.32 -1.09
C GLN A 101 -3.06 -19.12 -0.36
N LEU A 102 -1.90 -19.29 0.28
CA LEU A 102 -1.20 -18.20 0.96
C LEU A 102 -0.75 -17.11 -0.02
N LYS A 103 -0.18 -17.48 -1.18
CA LYS A 103 0.25 -16.50 -2.20
C LYS A 103 -0.91 -15.76 -2.86
N ASN A 104 -2.06 -16.40 -3.01
CA ASN A 104 -3.26 -15.81 -3.60
C ASN A 104 -4.05 -14.95 -2.60
N ASP A 105 -3.81 -15.15 -1.31
CA ASP A 105 -4.35 -14.32 -0.25
C ASP A 105 -3.81 -12.90 -0.35
N TRP A 106 -4.67 -11.93 -0.11
CA TRP A 106 -4.37 -10.52 -0.36
C TRP A 106 -3.70 -9.84 0.84
N THR A 107 -3.88 -10.39 2.04
CA THR A 107 -3.55 -9.78 3.33
C THR A 107 -2.07 -9.44 3.45
N LEU A 108 -1.17 -10.33 3.03
CA LEU A 108 0.28 -10.06 3.05
C LEU A 108 0.64 -8.82 2.23
N TYR A 109 0.06 -8.67 1.04
CA TYR A 109 0.36 -7.53 0.17
C TYR A 109 -0.22 -6.21 0.71
N HIS A 110 -1.35 -6.26 1.42
CA HIS A 110 -1.92 -5.10 2.14
C HIS A 110 -0.94 -4.58 3.20
N GLU A 111 -0.52 -5.47 4.09
CA GLU A 111 0.37 -5.09 5.20
C GLU A 111 1.74 -4.64 4.71
N LEU A 112 2.27 -5.28 3.67
CA LEU A 112 3.52 -4.83 3.06
C LEU A 112 3.37 -3.45 2.40
N ALA A 113 2.21 -3.13 1.81
CA ALA A 113 1.94 -1.80 1.26
C ALA A 113 1.89 -0.72 2.35
N HIS A 114 1.46 -1.05 3.57
CA HIS A 114 1.48 -0.13 4.71
C HIS A 114 2.89 0.30 5.12
N LEU A 115 3.93 -0.47 4.78
CA LEU A 115 5.33 -0.08 5.02
C LEU A 115 5.76 1.11 4.15
N TYR A 116 4.99 1.42 3.08
CA TYR A 116 5.31 2.47 2.11
C TYR A 116 4.85 3.87 2.53
N HIS A 117 4.13 4.01 3.64
CA HIS A 117 3.64 5.29 4.16
C HIS A 117 3.78 5.35 5.70
N PRO A 118 3.84 6.54 6.33
CA PRO A 118 3.98 6.65 7.78
C PRO A 118 2.70 6.19 8.49
N LEU A 119 2.79 5.94 9.80
CA LEU A 119 1.59 5.83 10.64
C LEU A 119 0.85 7.16 10.61
N LEU A 120 -0.46 7.14 10.36
CA LEU A 120 -1.29 8.33 10.31
C LEU A 120 -2.13 8.48 11.58
N ASN A 121 -2.82 9.62 11.75
CA ASN A 121 -3.82 9.77 12.80
C ASN A 121 -5.10 9.02 12.43
N TYR A 122 -5.89 8.55 13.42
CA TYR A 122 -7.12 7.78 13.15
C TYR A 122 -8.10 8.45 12.19
N LYS A 123 -8.27 9.78 12.29
CA LYS A 123 -9.12 10.56 11.36
C LYS A 123 -8.66 10.52 9.90
N ASP A 124 -7.40 10.18 9.68
CA ASP A 124 -6.72 10.11 8.39
C ASP A 124 -6.51 8.65 7.94
N PHE A 125 -7.04 7.65 8.65
CA PHE A 125 -6.88 6.22 8.31
C PHE A 125 -7.47 5.85 6.95
N TRP A 126 -8.46 6.60 6.47
CA TRP A 126 -8.96 6.43 5.11
C TRP A 126 -7.86 6.64 4.05
N ILE A 127 -6.80 7.40 4.35
CA ILE A 127 -5.64 7.56 3.45
C ILE A 127 -4.73 6.34 3.55
N SER A 128 -4.37 5.88 4.75
CA SER A 128 -3.46 4.74 4.92
C SER A 128 -4.08 3.44 4.40
N GLU A 129 -5.30 3.14 4.82
CA GLU A 129 -6.02 1.93 4.38
C GLU A 129 -6.32 1.97 2.89
N GLY A 130 -6.75 3.14 2.40
CA GLY A 130 -7.00 3.32 0.98
C GLY A 130 -5.77 3.14 0.10
N LEU A 131 -4.62 3.69 0.53
CA LEU A 131 -3.36 3.54 -0.18
C LEU A 131 -2.91 2.08 -0.19
N ALA A 132 -2.95 1.40 0.96
CA ALA A 132 -2.59 -0.01 1.05
C ALA A 132 -3.48 -0.88 0.17
N THR A 133 -4.80 -0.69 0.21
CA THR A 133 -5.75 -1.42 -0.66
C THR A 133 -5.51 -1.14 -2.15
N PHE A 134 -5.19 0.11 -2.52
CA PHE A 134 -4.85 0.47 -3.90
C PHE A 134 -3.58 -0.25 -4.36
N LEU A 135 -2.50 -0.13 -3.60
CA LEU A 135 -1.19 -0.68 -3.95
C LEU A 135 -1.15 -2.20 -3.90
N GLN A 136 -1.85 -2.83 -2.96
CA GLN A 136 -2.02 -4.28 -2.92
C GLN A 136 -2.51 -4.84 -4.25
N ASN A 137 -3.54 -4.24 -4.85
CA ASN A 137 -4.08 -4.73 -6.12
C ASN A 137 -3.04 -4.59 -7.24
N GLN A 138 -2.26 -3.51 -7.22
CA GLN A 138 -1.15 -3.33 -8.14
C GLN A 138 -0.05 -4.38 -7.96
N ILE A 139 0.39 -4.62 -6.72
CA ILE A 139 1.44 -5.62 -6.40
C ILE A 139 1.00 -7.01 -6.87
N MET A 140 -0.24 -7.40 -6.56
CA MET A 140 -0.78 -8.69 -6.97
C MET A 140 -0.89 -8.79 -8.51
N LYS A 141 -1.21 -7.70 -9.21
CA LYS A 141 -1.24 -7.66 -10.67
C LYS A 141 0.16 -7.81 -11.27
N ASP A 142 1.12 -7.00 -10.81
CA ASP A 142 2.47 -6.96 -11.36
C ASP A 142 3.28 -8.23 -11.08
N SER A 143 2.94 -8.96 -10.02
CA SER A 143 3.50 -10.28 -9.71
C SER A 143 2.78 -11.46 -10.38
N GLY A 144 1.71 -11.21 -11.13
CA GLY A 144 0.93 -12.24 -11.83
C GLY A 144 0.01 -13.07 -10.93
N VAL A 145 -0.18 -12.69 -9.67
CA VAL A 145 -1.13 -13.35 -8.74
C VAL A 145 -2.56 -13.13 -9.20
N ILE A 146 -2.86 -11.95 -9.76
CA ILE A 146 -4.14 -11.63 -10.40
C ILE A 146 -3.91 -11.04 -11.78
N THR A 147 -4.86 -11.20 -12.70
CA THR A 147 -4.83 -10.50 -13.98
C THR A 147 -5.26 -9.05 -13.80
N HIS A 148 -4.98 -8.20 -14.80
CA HIS A 148 -5.51 -6.83 -14.85
C HIS A 148 -7.05 -6.81 -14.80
N GLU A 149 -7.72 -7.74 -15.49
CA GLU A 149 -9.18 -7.87 -15.46
C GLU A 149 -9.69 -8.21 -14.05
N ASN A 150 -9.00 -9.12 -13.35
CA ASN A 150 -9.33 -9.43 -11.95
C ASN A 150 -9.11 -8.22 -11.03
N MET A 151 -8.02 -7.46 -11.21
CA MET A 151 -7.80 -6.20 -10.48
C MET A 151 -8.96 -5.22 -10.71
N MET A 152 -9.35 -4.99 -11.97
CA MET A 152 -10.45 -4.08 -12.29
C MET A 152 -11.80 -4.55 -11.71
N MET A 153 -12.07 -5.86 -11.73
CA MET A 153 -13.25 -6.44 -11.11
C MET A 153 -13.24 -6.22 -9.59
N ARG A 154 -12.12 -6.48 -8.91
CA ARG A 154 -11.95 -6.30 -7.47
C ARG A 154 -12.15 -4.84 -7.06
N ILE A 155 -11.56 -3.90 -7.80
CA ILE A 155 -11.68 -2.46 -7.52
C ILE A 155 -13.12 -2.00 -7.69
N LYS A 156 -13.80 -2.35 -8.80
CA LYS A 156 -15.21 -2.00 -9.00
C LYS A 156 -16.11 -2.57 -7.91
N ALA A 157 -15.98 -3.86 -7.61
CA ALA A 157 -16.75 -4.50 -6.54
C ALA A 157 -16.47 -3.87 -5.17
N GLY A 158 -15.23 -3.47 -4.93
CA GLY A 158 -14.81 -2.75 -3.74
C GLY A 158 -15.47 -1.38 -3.59
N LEU A 159 -15.42 -0.56 -4.64
CA LEU A 159 -16.09 0.75 -4.65
C LEU A 159 -17.59 0.61 -4.37
N GLU A 160 -18.26 -0.42 -4.90
CA GLU A 160 -19.66 -0.70 -4.58
C GLU A 160 -19.88 -1.10 -3.11
N ARG A 161 -18.97 -1.90 -2.52
CA ARG A 161 -19.03 -2.20 -1.07
C ARG A 161 -18.84 -0.94 -0.23
N GLY A 162 -17.93 -0.05 -0.62
CA GLY A 162 -17.72 1.24 0.03
C GLY A 162 -18.96 2.14 -0.02
N LYS A 163 -19.63 2.18 -1.17
CA LYS A 163 -20.90 2.88 -1.36
C LYS A 163 -22.01 2.30 -0.48
N ALA A 164 -22.17 0.98 -0.48
CA ALA A 164 -23.16 0.30 0.35
C ALA A 164 -22.92 0.52 1.85
N ASN A 165 -21.67 0.45 2.31
CA ASN A 165 -21.34 0.72 3.71
C ASN A 165 -21.54 2.19 4.07
N THR A 166 -21.33 3.13 3.14
CA THR A 166 -21.68 4.55 3.35
C THR A 166 -23.17 4.74 3.55
N TYR A 167 -24.01 4.10 2.74
CA TYR A 167 -25.46 4.15 2.92
C TYR A 167 -25.90 3.63 4.29
N ARG A 168 -25.29 2.54 4.77
CA ARG A 168 -25.58 1.97 6.11
C ARG A 168 -25.23 2.91 7.26
N LEU A 169 -24.39 3.92 7.02
CA LEU A 169 -23.93 4.89 8.03
C LEU A 169 -24.66 6.24 7.93
N SER A 170 -25.68 6.35 7.08
CA SER A 170 -26.43 7.60 6.85
C SER A 170 -27.18 8.11 8.09
N TYR A 171 -27.42 7.24 9.07
CA TYR A 171 -28.04 7.58 10.35
C TYR A 171 -27.12 8.38 11.28
N LEU A 172 -25.81 8.44 11.01
CA LEU A 172 -24.86 9.14 11.86
C LEU A 172 -25.03 10.66 11.77
N LYS A 173 -25.12 11.31 12.93
CA LYS A 173 -25.13 12.78 13.04
C LYS A 173 -23.91 13.41 12.35
N ASP A 174 -22.74 12.78 12.51
CA ASP A 174 -21.51 13.17 11.82
C ASP A 174 -20.99 12.04 10.93
N ALA A 175 -21.55 11.94 9.73
CA ALA A 175 -21.14 11.00 8.71
C ALA A 175 -19.90 11.46 7.91
N ARG A 176 -19.15 12.51 8.30
CA ARG A 176 -17.94 12.90 7.55
C ARG A 176 -16.92 11.77 7.51
N LEU A 177 -16.19 11.63 6.41
CA LEU A 177 -15.21 10.55 6.22
C LEU A 177 -14.17 10.53 7.33
N SER A 178 -13.63 11.70 7.72
CA SER A 178 -12.65 11.79 8.81
C SER A 178 -13.23 11.33 10.17
N SER A 179 -14.49 11.66 10.44
CA SER A 179 -15.16 11.31 11.68
C SER A 179 -15.43 9.81 11.76
N VAL A 180 -15.88 9.22 10.65
CA VAL A 180 -16.08 7.76 10.58
C VAL A 180 -14.77 6.99 10.57
N ALA A 181 -13.72 7.48 9.91
CA ALA A 181 -12.39 6.87 9.96
C ALA A 181 -11.88 6.78 11.40
N SER A 182 -12.11 7.83 12.20
CA SER A 182 -11.68 7.88 13.60
C SER A 182 -12.33 6.81 14.49
N ASN A 183 -13.49 6.27 14.09
CA ASN A 183 -14.21 5.26 14.86
C ASN A 183 -14.63 4.05 14.01
N MET A 184 -13.83 3.70 13.00
CA MET A 184 -14.29 2.79 11.95
C MET A 184 -14.60 1.38 12.45
N TRP A 185 -13.87 0.89 13.46
CA TRP A 185 -14.06 -0.47 13.99
C TRP A 185 -15.38 -0.61 14.74
N GLN A 186 -15.71 0.34 15.63
CA GLN A 186 -16.99 0.31 16.34
C GLN A 186 -18.18 0.49 15.39
N LEU A 187 -17.98 1.26 14.31
CA LEU A 187 -19.02 1.53 13.31
C LEU A 187 -19.15 0.44 12.25
N ASN A 188 -18.25 -0.56 12.23
CA ASN A 188 -18.13 -1.49 11.10
C ASN A 188 -18.05 -0.75 9.75
N ALA A 189 -17.23 0.30 9.70
CA ALA A 189 -17.11 1.23 8.59
C ALA A 189 -15.87 1.00 7.72
N GLN A 190 -15.19 -0.15 7.87
CA GLN A 190 -13.94 -0.45 7.16
C GLN A 190 -14.13 -0.35 5.64
N GLN A 191 -15.23 -0.91 5.09
CA GLN A 191 -15.46 -0.83 3.64
C GLN A 191 -15.62 0.62 3.17
N ARG A 192 -16.33 1.47 3.94
CA ARG A 192 -16.43 2.90 3.63
C ARG A 192 -15.05 3.57 3.65
N VAL A 193 -14.27 3.33 4.70
CA VAL A 193 -12.97 3.98 4.92
C VAL A 193 -11.97 3.57 3.82
N TYR A 194 -11.82 2.28 3.59
CA TYR A 194 -10.84 1.72 2.67
C TYR A 194 -11.15 2.15 1.25
N TRP A 195 -12.40 1.96 0.81
CA TRP A 195 -12.78 2.23 -0.58
C TRP A 195 -12.97 3.72 -0.89
N SER A 196 -13.24 4.58 0.10
CA SER A 196 -13.16 6.04 -0.11
C SER A 196 -11.70 6.48 -0.33
N GLY A 197 -10.75 5.85 0.36
CA GLY A 197 -9.33 6.08 0.13
C GLY A 197 -8.83 5.55 -1.22
N VAL A 198 -9.27 4.36 -1.63
CA VAL A 198 -8.99 3.87 -3.00
C VAL A 198 -9.53 4.86 -4.05
N ALA A 199 -10.77 5.32 -3.88
CA ALA A 199 -11.38 6.34 -4.75
C ALA A 199 -10.55 7.64 -4.79
N PHE A 200 -10.00 8.08 -3.65
CA PHE A 200 -9.10 9.23 -3.59
C PHE A 200 -7.85 9.02 -4.44
N PHE A 201 -7.18 7.87 -4.34
CA PHE A 201 -5.97 7.60 -5.11
C PHE A 201 -6.22 7.38 -6.60
N ILE A 202 -7.40 6.85 -6.98
CA ILE A 202 -7.85 6.81 -8.37
C ILE A 202 -8.02 8.24 -8.92
N GLU A 203 -8.72 9.13 -8.18
CA GLU A 203 -8.89 10.53 -8.61
C GLU A 203 -7.56 11.27 -8.68
N ALA A 204 -6.64 11.03 -7.73
CA ALA A 204 -5.32 11.63 -7.70
C ALA A 204 -4.46 11.18 -8.89
N GLN A 205 -4.39 9.88 -9.18
CA GLN A 205 -3.65 9.35 -10.33
C GLN A 205 -4.18 9.92 -11.64
N TYR A 206 -5.50 9.97 -11.80
CA TYR A 206 -6.13 10.58 -12.97
C TYR A 206 -5.67 12.04 -13.13
N LYS A 207 -5.67 12.83 -12.07
CA LYS A 207 -5.21 14.23 -12.10
C LYS A 207 -3.72 14.37 -12.39
N LEU A 208 -2.87 13.48 -11.88
CA LEU A 208 -1.44 13.46 -12.20
C LEU A 208 -1.21 13.29 -13.71
N LYS A 209 -1.92 12.34 -14.34
CA LYS A 209 -1.86 12.14 -15.79
C LYS A 209 -2.37 13.33 -16.57
N GLN A 210 -3.49 13.92 -16.17
CA GLN A 210 -4.07 15.10 -16.83
C GLN A 210 -3.13 16.32 -16.76
N GLN A 211 -2.35 16.47 -15.69
CA GLN A 211 -1.41 17.57 -15.52
C GLN A 211 -0.02 17.28 -16.10
N ASN A 212 0.19 16.12 -16.74
CA ASN A 212 1.50 15.63 -17.18
C ASN A 212 2.56 15.77 -16.06
N ALA A 213 2.17 15.40 -14.84
CA ALA A 213 3.05 15.50 -13.69
C ALA A 213 4.28 14.60 -13.88
N GLN A 214 5.37 14.94 -13.17
CA GLN A 214 6.64 14.20 -13.23
C GLN A 214 6.45 12.69 -12.95
N PHE A 215 5.53 12.35 -12.06
CA PHE A 215 5.11 10.98 -11.77
C PHE A 215 3.67 10.82 -12.25
N ASN A 216 3.43 9.84 -13.11
CA ASN A 216 2.12 9.65 -13.77
C ASN A 216 1.27 8.55 -13.09
N SER A 217 1.84 7.87 -12.10
CA SER A 217 1.15 6.87 -11.28
C SER A 217 1.44 7.05 -9.79
N ILE A 218 0.54 6.52 -8.94
CA ILE A 218 0.76 6.48 -7.49
C ILE A 218 1.96 5.59 -7.15
N VAL A 219 2.17 4.51 -7.90
CA VAL A 219 3.31 3.59 -7.71
C VAL A 219 4.64 4.32 -7.85
N GLU A 220 4.82 5.04 -8.96
CA GLU A 220 6.05 5.82 -9.22
C GLU A 220 6.27 6.88 -8.14
N LEU A 221 5.21 7.59 -7.75
CA LEU A 221 5.29 8.64 -6.73
C LEU A 221 5.62 8.08 -5.35
N ILE A 222 5.05 6.93 -4.98
CA ILE A 222 5.32 6.26 -3.71
C ILE A 222 6.74 5.67 -3.66
N ASN A 223 7.24 5.14 -4.78
CA ASN A 223 8.64 4.74 -4.91
C ASN A 223 9.58 5.94 -4.66
N ALA A 224 9.32 7.07 -5.31
CA ALA A 224 10.09 8.30 -5.08
C ALA A 224 9.99 8.79 -3.62
N TYR A 225 8.80 8.71 -3.02
CA TYR A 225 8.57 9.07 -1.62
C TYR A 225 9.38 8.18 -0.66
N GLN A 226 9.47 6.87 -0.91
CA GLN A 226 10.30 5.97 -0.11
C GLN A 226 11.77 6.37 -0.09
N ALA A 227 12.31 6.71 -1.26
CA ALA A 227 13.72 7.06 -1.40
C ALA A 227 14.07 8.39 -0.69
N CYS A 228 13.21 9.41 -0.77
CA CYS A 228 13.56 10.74 -0.27
C CYS A 228 13.04 11.05 1.14
N CYS A 229 11.84 10.57 1.46
CA CYS A 229 10.95 11.33 2.33
C CYS A 229 10.27 10.49 3.41
N LYS A 230 10.19 9.16 3.26
CA LYS A 230 9.58 8.29 4.27
C LYS A 230 10.26 8.49 5.63
N MET A 231 9.43 8.82 6.62
CA MET A 231 9.77 8.91 8.03
C MET A 231 9.08 7.77 8.80
N SER A 232 9.67 7.34 9.91
CA SER A 232 9.07 6.33 10.81
C SER A 232 8.09 6.95 11.80
N GLN A 233 8.23 8.26 12.07
CA GLN A 233 7.36 8.99 12.99
C GLN A 233 5.92 9.06 12.46
N GLN A 234 4.97 9.05 13.39
CA GLN A 234 3.57 9.30 13.10
C GLN A 234 3.37 10.72 12.57
N GLN A 235 2.48 10.88 11.58
CA GLN A 235 2.19 12.16 10.93
C GLN A 235 0.69 12.36 10.71
N SER A 236 0.28 13.59 10.44
CA SER A 236 -1.06 13.83 9.90
C SER A 236 -1.15 13.37 8.45
N GLY A 237 -2.35 12.99 8.01
CA GLY A 237 -2.59 12.67 6.60
C GLY A 237 -2.25 13.85 5.69
N LYS A 238 -2.55 15.08 6.14
CA LYS A 238 -2.22 16.31 5.40
C LYS A 238 -0.72 16.48 5.19
N ASP A 239 0.13 16.18 6.18
CA ASP A 239 1.58 16.34 6.06
C ASP A 239 2.19 15.29 5.13
N PHE A 240 1.70 14.05 5.21
CA PHE A 240 2.05 13.00 4.26
C PHE A 240 1.69 13.41 2.81
N LEU A 241 0.44 13.84 2.59
CA LEU A 241 -0.03 14.26 1.27
C LEU A 241 0.68 15.52 0.75
N ARG A 242 1.09 16.45 1.63
CA ARG A 242 1.93 17.59 1.26
C ARG A 242 3.30 17.14 0.72
N SER A 243 3.84 16.06 1.25
CA SER A 243 5.10 15.49 0.74
C SER A 243 4.93 14.94 -0.67
N LEU A 244 3.78 14.31 -0.96
CA LEU A 244 3.43 13.83 -2.31
C LEU A 244 3.22 15.00 -3.30
N ASP A 245 2.57 16.07 -2.87
CA ASP A 245 2.43 17.31 -3.64
C ASP A 245 3.79 17.92 -3.98
N LYS A 246 4.71 18.00 -2.98
CA LYS A 246 6.07 18.50 -3.19
C LYS A 246 6.85 17.67 -4.22
N LEU A 247 6.75 16.33 -4.15
CA LEU A 247 7.44 15.43 -5.08
C LEU A 247 6.88 15.50 -6.49
N SER A 248 5.55 15.50 -6.61
CA SER A 248 4.87 15.60 -7.91
C SER A 248 4.92 17.01 -8.51
N LYS A 249 5.30 18.03 -7.72
CA LYS A 249 5.20 19.46 -8.05
C LYS A 249 3.77 19.88 -8.39
N THR A 250 2.81 19.34 -7.64
CA THR A 250 1.38 19.63 -7.80
C THR A 250 0.76 20.07 -6.47
N ALA A 251 -0.53 20.42 -6.50
CA ALA A 251 -1.35 20.62 -5.29
C ALA A 251 -2.53 19.61 -5.26
N ILE A 252 -2.42 18.50 -5.98
CA ILE A 252 -3.52 17.55 -6.20
C ILE A 252 -3.95 16.93 -4.86
N PHE A 253 -2.99 16.44 -4.09
CA PHE A 253 -3.25 15.59 -2.93
C PHE A 253 -3.84 16.38 -1.76
N THR A 254 -3.26 17.54 -1.43
CA THR A 254 -3.80 18.40 -0.37
C THR A 254 -5.16 19.01 -0.72
N ASN A 255 -5.40 19.37 -1.99
CA ASN A 255 -6.72 19.83 -2.42
C ASN A 255 -7.77 18.72 -2.31
N LEU A 256 -7.44 17.50 -2.76
CA LEU A 256 -8.31 16.35 -2.59
C LEU A 256 -8.54 16.02 -1.11
N TYR A 257 -7.54 16.20 -0.23
CA TYR A 257 -7.69 15.95 1.20
C TYR A 257 -8.80 16.81 1.83
N PHE A 258 -8.80 18.12 1.52
CA PHE A 258 -9.82 19.04 2.03
C PHE A 258 -11.22 18.69 1.52
N LYS A 259 -11.33 18.18 0.29
CA LYS A 259 -12.60 17.66 -0.27
C LYS A 259 -13.03 16.37 0.43
N TYR A 260 -12.16 15.36 0.46
CA TYR A 260 -12.51 13.99 0.87
C TYR A 260 -12.77 13.87 2.37
N SER A 261 -11.97 14.56 3.21
CA SER A 261 -12.10 14.46 4.66
C SER A 261 -13.49 14.81 5.19
N VAL A 262 -14.20 15.71 4.51
CA VAL A 262 -15.54 16.18 4.88
C VAL A 262 -16.67 15.50 4.10
N LEU A 263 -16.37 14.57 3.20
CA LEU A 263 -17.41 13.85 2.45
C LEU A 263 -18.31 13.05 3.39
N LYS A 264 -19.62 13.25 3.23
CA LYS A 264 -20.64 12.40 3.86
C LYS A 264 -21.02 11.25 2.93
N GLU A 265 -21.24 11.58 1.67
CA GLU A 265 -21.54 10.62 0.61
C GLU A 265 -20.29 9.89 0.09
N PHE A 266 -20.50 8.74 -0.55
CA PHE A 266 -19.41 8.00 -1.18
C PHE A 266 -18.95 8.72 -2.46
N PRO A 267 -17.63 8.88 -2.70
CA PRO A 267 -17.12 9.55 -3.89
C PRO A 267 -17.50 8.80 -5.16
N VAL A 268 -17.90 9.56 -6.20
CA VAL A 268 -18.22 9.02 -7.52
C VAL A 268 -16.95 8.95 -8.36
N ILE A 269 -16.61 7.76 -8.84
CA ILE A 269 -15.48 7.52 -9.74
C ILE A 269 -16.00 7.22 -11.15
N SER A 270 -15.56 8.01 -12.12
CA SER A 270 -15.97 7.87 -13.52
C SER A 270 -15.26 6.71 -14.22
N LYS A 271 -15.84 6.24 -15.34
CA LYS A 271 -15.19 5.25 -16.21
C LYS A 271 -13.85 5.76 -16.74
N GLN A 272 -13.72 7.05 -17.04
CA GLN A 272 -12.46 7.65 -17.47
C GLN A 272 -11.39 7.53 -16.39
N GLN A 273 -11.73 7.81 -15.13
CA GLN A 273 -10.82 7.66 -14.00
C GLN A 273 -10.39 6.21 -13.79
N LEU A 274 -11.34 5.26 -13.87
CA LEU A 274 -11.04 3.82 -13.77
C LEU A 274 -10.17 3.29 -14.90
N ASN A 275 -10.25 3.85 -16.11
CA ASN A 275 -9.40 3.42 -17.22
C ASN A 275 -7.95 3.93 -17.10
N GLN A 276 -7.65 4.76 -16.09
CA GLN A 276 -6.31 5.31 -15.86
C GLN A 276 -5.53 4.60 -14.76
N ILE A 277 -6.05 3.51 -14.20
CA ILE A 277 -5.36 2.70 -13.19
C ILE A 277 -4.84 1.40 -13.76
#